data_AF-A0A1Y0L0P5-F1
#
_entry.id   AF-A0A1Y0L0P5-F1
#
_cell.length_a   1.000
_cell.length_b   1.000
_cell.length_c   1.000
_cell.angle_alpha   90.00
_cell.angle_beta   90.00
_cell.angle_gamma   90.00
#
_symmetry.space_group_name_H-M   'P 1'
#
loop_
_entity.id
_entity.type
_entity.pdbx_description
1 polymer ?
#
loop_
_entity_poly.entity_id
_entity_poly.type
_entity_poly.pdbx_seq_one_letter_code
_entity_poly.pdbx_strand_id
1 'polypeptide(L)'
;MKFFKNNNAVNENLDEDITLEEVHGVDAKKIKQNQKISSQELDRGIGNTTNIIGDGPKKCIGCGKTLQIDDETQPGYVKDIVQQDYCFRCFRIKHYNRLVEQEINDDDFVAILKEINKSLEKIRYYYVVDIFDLPGSRVEWLEQLIAEKEVVIVVNKIDLIPKSVNKLKIIKYVKNFFADSPIKNPKYILTSSVKLDYVYALLKELKSISYDQYIIGISNAGKSSLINACLKENLQVPSIVTSKYVNTTLDKIKINFTAKNYVFDTPGLVKHHHIATATAPNYWDFFFFQKEIKQITYQLHPMQSIFYGGLAWFTFKTSNQLDPQNNKLKKTNFHFYVNKQMPLHRTKADNAYNYYKKNRVSLVPRVGDVNQKFTTIDFEFDKSDNVDLHISGLGWINFKTHPGMQVSVTVPITTKGVKVICLPAMI
;
A
#
# COMPACT_ATOMS: atom_id res chain seq x y z
N MET A 1 -7.73 -32.09 1.43
CA MET A 1 -7.42 -31.88 0.00
C MET A 1 -6.01 -31.29 -0.06
N LYS A 2 -5.07 -32.00 -0.69
CA LYS A 2 -3.62 -31.71 -0.66
C LYS A 2 -3.28 -30.47 -1.49
N PHE A 3 -2.62 -29.47 -0.91
CA PHE A 3 -1.83 -28.48 -1.62
C PHE A 3 -0.54 -28.17 -0.85
N PHE A 4 0.47 -29.00 -1.07
CA PHE A 4 1.87 -28.59 -1.04
C PHE A 4 2.48 -29.19 -2.31
N LYS A 5 2.80 -28.35 -3.28
CA LYS A 5 3.73 -28.71 -4.36
C LYS A 5 5.00 -27.92 -4.13
N ASN A 6 6.06 -28.68 -3.88
CA ASN A 6 7.46 -28.29 -3.88
C ASN A 6 7.79 -27.42 -5.09
N ASN A 7 8.57 -26.36 -4.85
CA ASN A 7 9.65 -25.90 -5.72
C ASN A 7 10.77 -25.36 -4.83
N ASN A 8 11.50 -26.28 -4.19
CA ASN A 8 12.80 -25.99 -3.59
C ASN A 8 13.87 -26.28 -4.63
N ALA A 9 14.26 -25.24 -5.37
CA ALA A 9 15.60 -25.10 -5.92
C ALA A 9 16.08 -23.73 -5.45
N VAL A 10 16.55 -23.65 -4.21
CA VAL A 10 17.21 -22.46 -3.67
C VAL A 10 18.57 -22.41 -4.34
N ASN A 11 18.72 -21.55 -5.34
CA ASN A 11 20.01 -21.16 -5.87
C ASN A 11 20.77 -20.39 -4.78
N GLU A 12 21.78 -21.02 -4.19
CA GLU A 12 22.72 -20.43 -3.22
C GLU A 12 23.73 -19.44 -3.85
N ASN A 13 23.47 -18.90 -5.06
CA ASN A 13 24.39 -17.98 -5.76
C ASN A 13 23.74 -16.61 -6.07
N LEU A 14 23.04 -15.99 -5.12
CA LEU A 14 22.46 -14.64 -5.27
C LEU A 14 23.20 -13.55 -4.48
N ASP A 15 24.36 -13.87 -3.90
CA ASP A 15 25.08 -12.96 -2.99
C ASP A 15 26.02 -11.96 -3.69
N GLU A 16 26.11 -11.93 -5.04
CA GLU A 16 27.06 -11.05 -5.76
C GLU A 16 26.49 -9.82 -6.49
N ASP A 17 25.16 -9.60 -6.59
CA ASP A 17 24.61 -8.48 -7.39
C ASP A 17 23.63 -7.57 -6.62
N ILE A 18 24.03 -7.06 -5.45
CA ILE A 18 23.33 -5.92 -4.80
C ILE A 18 24.26 -4.70 -4.83
N THR A 19 24.00 -3.76 -5.75
CA THR A 19 24.84 -2.57 -5.89
C THR A 19 24.52 -1.55 -4.78
N LEU A 20 25.53 -0.77 -4.36
CA LEU A 20 25.38 0.32 -3.39
C LEU A 20 24.33 1.36 -3.81
N GLU A 21 24.05 1.49 -5.12
CA GLU A 21 23.00 2.35 -5.67
C GLU A 21 21.58 1.90 -5.27
N GLU A 22 21.37 0.62 -4.97
CA GLU A 22 20.09 0.07 -4.47
C GLU A 22 19.85 0.40 -2.98
N VAL A 23 20.91 0.75 -2.23
CA VAL A 23 20.88 0.86 -0.76
C VAL A 23 21.09 2.30 -0.25
N HIS A 24 21.93 3.07 -0.95
CA HIS A 24 22.30 4.44 -0.61
C HIS A 24 22.50 5.29 -1.87
N GLY A 25 21.71 6.36 -2.00
CA GLY A 25 22.03 7.43 -2.94
C GLY A 25 23.36 8.06 -2.57
N VAL A 26 24.34 8.01 -3.48
CA VAL A 26 25.66 8.63 -3.33
C VAL A 26 25.53 10.14 -3.08
N ASP A 27 26.40 10.66 -2.22
CA ASP A 27 26.44 12.05 -1.71
C ASP A 27 26.14 13.13 -2.76
N ALA A 28 25.25 14.04 -2.37
CA ALA A 28 24.76 15.14 -3.19
C ALA A 28 25.86 16.21 -3.40
N LYS A 29 26.42 16.30 -4.61
CA LYS A 29 27.05 17.54 -5.08
C LYS A 29 25.96 18.56 -5.42
N LYS A 30 26.06 19.76 -4.84
CA LYS A 30 25.16 20.90 -5.10
C LYS A 30 25.12 21.24 -6.59
N ILE A 31 24.02 20.93 -7.27
CA ILE A 31 23.77 21.37 -8.65
C ILE A 31 22.96 22.67 -8.58
N LYS A 32 23.55 23.79 -9.01
CA LYS A 32 22.81 25.02 -9.30
C LYS A 32 22.05 24.84 -10.62
N GLN A 33 20.73 25.02 -10.61
CA GLN A 33 19.93 25.12 -11.84
C GLN A 33 19.20 26.47 -11.90
N ASN A 34 19.29 27.10 -13.06
CA ASN A 34 18.68 28.38 -13.39
C ASN A 34 17.18 28.21 -13.67
N GLN A 35 16.38 29.07 -13.06
CA GLN A 35 14.94 29.18 -13.31
C GLN A 35 14.68 29.98 -14.59
N LYS A 36 13.90 29.41 -15.50
CA LYS A 36 13.01 30.15 -16.41
C LYS A 36 11.87 29.22 -16.85
N ILE A 37 10.75 29.29 -16.13
CA ILE A 37 9.46 28.81 -16.63
C ILE A 37 8.51 29.99 -16.50
N SER A 38 8.14 30.57 -17.63
CA SER A 38 7.11 31.61 -17.66
C SER A 38 5.75 30.95 -17.45
N SER A 39 5.12 31.24 -16.31
CA SER A 39 3.68 31.08 -16.14
C SER A 39 2.98 32.18 -16.95
N GLN A 40 2.83 31.99 -18.25
CA GLN A 40 1.84 32.76 -19.00
C GLN A 40 0.47 32.19 -18.61
N GLU A 41 -0.26 32.96 -17.80
CA GLU A 41 -1.68 32.74 -17.55
C GLU A 41 -2.42 32.78 -18.89
N LEU A 42 -3.25 31.77 -19.15
CA LEU A 42 -4.27 31.87 -20.19
C LEU A 42 -5.29 32.94 -19.74
N ASP A 43 -5.65 33.85 -20.65
CA ASP A 43 -6.59 34.94 -20.41
C ASP A 43 -7.86 34.49 -19.68
N ARG A 44 -8.39 35.39 -18.83
CA ARG A 44 -9.70 35.20 -18.17
C ARG A 44 -10.78 34.99 -19.21
N GLY A 45 -11.28 33.76 -19.34
CA GLY A 45 -12.41 33.42 -20.22
C GLY A 45 -12.28 32.10 -20.99
N ILE A 46 -11.12 31.44 -20.98
CA ILE A 46 -10.94 30.14 -21.65
C ILE A 46 -10.79 29.03 -20.61
N GLY A 47 -11.88 28.79 -19.88
CA GLY A 47 -12.07 27.61 -19.03
C GLY A 47 -13.23 26.77 -19.57
N ASN A 48 -13.16 25.45 -19.43
CA ASN A 48 -14.14 24.49 -19.97
C ASN A 48 -15.59 24.96 -19.68
N THR A 49 -16.36 25.25 -20.73
CA THR A 49 -17.70 25.89 -20.68
C THR A 49 -18.83 24.97 -20.16
N THR A 50 -18.47 23.84 -19.55
CA THR A 50 -19.41 22.75 -19.23
C THR A 50 -20.44 23.07 -18.14
N ASN A 51 -20.32 24.19 -17.44
CA ASN A 51 -21.19 24.56 -16.32
C ASN A 51 -22.09 25.78 -16.60
N ILE A 52 -22.05 26.37 -17.80
CA ILE A 52 -22.71 27.65 -18.06
C ILE A 52 -24.11 27.45 -18.69
N ILE A 53 -24.36 26.34 -19.39
CA ILE A 53 -25.64 26.09 -20.08
C ILE A 53 -25.88 24.58 -20.18
N GLY A 54 -26.80 24.00 -19.39
CA GLY A 54 -27.21 22.61 -19.59
C GLY A 54 -27.98 21.99 -18.44
N ASP A 55 -29.06 21.28 -18.77
CA ASP A 55 -29.96 20.51 -17.89
C ASP A 55 -29.30 19.22 -17.33
N GLY A 56 -27.99 19.26 -17.06
CA GLY A 56 -27.16 18.11 -16.71
C GLY A 56 -26.35 18.30 -15.42
N PRO A 57 -25.79 17.22 -14.85
CA PRO A 57 -25.09 17.29 -13.58
C PRO A 57 -23.78 18.08 -13.72
N LYS A 58 -23.57 19.04 -12.80
CA LYS A 58 -22.42 19.98 -12.82
C LYS A 58 -21.10 19.23 -12.86
N LYS A 59 -20.13 19.70 -13.66
CA LYS A 59 -18.81 19.05 -13.82
C LYS A 59 -17.70 19.89 -13.21
N CYS A 60 -16.66 19.24 -12.72
CA CYS A 60 -15.45 19.91 -12.26
C CYS A 60 -14.74 20.62 -13.42
N ILE A 61 -14.44 21.91 -13.29
CA ILE A 61 -13.69 22.67 -14.32
C ILE A 61 -12.27 22.10 -14.51
N GLY A 62 -11.68 21.53 -13.44
CA GLY A 62 -10.32 21.01 -13.46
C GLY A 62 -10.17 19.63 -14.13
N CYS A 63 -11.03 18.66 -13.80
CA CYS A 63 -10.92 17.28 -14.28
C CYS A 63 -12.07 16.83 -15.20
N GLY A 64 -13.15 17.62 -15.34
CA GLY A 64 -14.30 17.29 -16.16
C GLY A 64 -15.22 16.19 -15.62
N LYS A 65 -14.90 15.56 -14.48
CA LYS A 65 -15.78 14.61 -13.79
C LYS A 65 -17.03 15.30 -13.24
N THR A 66 -18.15 14.59 -13.24
CA THR A 66 -19.37 15.01 -12.57
C THR A 66 -19.10 15.24 -11.09
N LEU A 67 -19.57 16.37 -10.57
CA LEU A 67 -19.46 16.69 -9.15
C LEU A 67 -20.44 15.84 -8.34
N GLN A 68 -19.97 15.34 -7.20
CA GLN A 68 -20.75 14.49 -6.29
C GLN A 68 -20.42 14.84 -4.84
N ILE A 69 -21.33 14.51 -3.91
CA ILE A 69 -21.18 14.73 -2.46
C ILE A 69 -21.21 13.42 -1.65
N ASP A 70 -21.29 12.29 -2.34
CA ASP A 70 -21.58 10.98 -1.77
C ASP A 70 -20.34 10.32 -1.17
N ASP A 71 -19.20 10.40 -1.85
CA ASP A 71 -17.97 9.70 -1.45
C ASP A 71 -16.73 10.58 -1.63
N GLU A 72 -16.09 10.96 -0.51
CA GLU A 72 -14.89 11.80 -0.50
C GLU A 72 -13.64 11.18 -1.16
N THR A 73 -13.63 9.86 -1.32
CA THR A 73 -12.51 9.10 -1.89
C THR A 73 -12.57 8.98 -3.41
N GLN A 74 -13.75 9.23 -3.99
CA GLN A 74 -14.00 9.10 -5.43
C GLN A 74 -13.78 10.41 -6.19
N PRO A 75 -13.41 10.35 -7.49
CA PRO A 75 -13.33 11.53 -8.33
C PRO A 75 -14.63 12.35 -8.34
N GLY A 76 -14.50 13.68 -8.41
CA GLY A 76 -15.65 14.59 -8.46
C GLY A 76 -16.16 15.08 -7.09
N TYR A 77 -15.65 14.58 -5.97
CA TYR A 77 -16.15 14.98 -4.65
C TYR A 77 -16.07 16.48 -4.36
N VAL A 78 -17.14 17.06 -3.81
CA VAL A 78 -17.27 18.41 -3.28
C VAL A 78 -18.11 18.39 -2.00
N LYS A 79 -18.06 19.47 -1.20
CA LYS A 79 -18.97 19.65 -0.06
C LYS A 79 -20.30 20.27 -0.50
N ASP A 80 -20.25 21.13 -1.51
CA ASP A 80 -21.40 21.85 -2.05
C ASP A 80 -21.26 21.95 -3.57
N ILE A 81 -22.12 21.25 -4.32
CA ILE A 81 -22.12 21.24 -5.79
C ILE A 81 -22.44 22.63 -6.34
N VAL A 82 -23.30 23.39 -5.68
CA VAL A 82 -23.75 24.71 -6.17
C VAL A 82 -22.59 25.70 -6.09
N GLN A 83 -21.95 25.79 -4.93
CA GLN A 83 -20.90 26.78 -4.67
C GLN A 83 -19.52 26.42 -5.23
N GLN A 84 -19.26 25.15 -5.53
CA GLN A 84 -17.93 24.71 -5.92
C GLN A 84 -17.85 24.35 -7.40
N ASP A 85 -16.84 24.91 -8.09
CA ASP A 85 -16.56 24.62 -9.50
C ASP A 85 -15.40 23.62 -9.68
N TYR A 86 -14.64 23.39 -8.61
CA TYR A 86 -13.56 22.41 -8.57
C TYR A 86 -13.89 21.34 -7.54
N CYS A 87 -13.73 20.07 -7.94
CA CYS A 87 -13.70 18.97 -6.98
C CYS A 87 -12.52 19.14 -6.00
N PHE A 88 -12.60 18.50 -4.84
CA PHE A 88 -11.62 18.64 -3.76
C PHE A 88 -10.18 18.37 -4.22
N ARG A 89 -9.98 17.38 -5.12
CA ARG A 89 -8.68 17.11 -5.75
C ARG A 89 -8.18 18.29 -6.57
N CYS A 90 -8.96 18.74 -7.54
CA CYS A 90 -8.56 19.86 -8.41
C CYS A 90 -8.34 21.14 -7.61
N PHE A 91 -9.19 21.39 -6.60
CA PHE A 91 -9.04 22.51 -5.68
C PHE A 91 -7.69 22.44 -4.95
N ARG A 92 -7.34 21.28 -4.36
CA ARG A 92 -6.08 21.15 -3.60
C ARG A 92 -4.84 21.23 -4.48
N ILE A 93 -4.89 20.69 -5.70
CA ILE A 93 -3.77 20.84 -6.63
C ILE A 93 -3.62 22.30 -7.04
N LYS A 94 -4.73 22.99 -7.36
CA LYS A 94 -4.71 24.39 -7.80
C LYS A 94 -4.27 25.36 -6.70
N HIS A 95 -4.73 25.18 -5.47
CA HIS A 95 -4.51 26.15 -4.38
C HIS A 95 -3.36 25.78 -3.44
N TYR A 96 -3.05 24.49 -3.30
CA TYR A 96 -2.01 24.01 -2.38
C TYR A 96 -0.87 23.28 -3.09
N ASN A 97 -0.89 23.19 -4.43
CA ASN A 97 0.14 22.50 -5.21
C ASN A 97 0.37 21.06 -4.71
N ARG A 98 -0.70 20.41 -4.24
CA ARG A 98 -0.66 19.12 -3.54
C ARG A 98 -1.52 18.09 -4.25
N LEU A 99 -0.89 16.98 -4.63
CA LEU A 99 -1.59 15.80 -5.13
C LEU A 99 -2.41 15.15 -4.01
N VAL A 100 -3.61 14.71 -4.37
CA VAL A 100 -4.55 14.01 -3.50
C VAL A 100 -4.72 12.60 -4.05
N GLU A 101 -4.64 11.61 -3.17
CA GLU A 101 -4.87 10.22 -3.54
C GLU A 101 -6.35 10.02 -3.87
N GLN A 102 -6.61 9.27 -4.94
CA GLN A 102 -7.94 8.88 -5.38
C GLN A 102 -7.96 7.40 -5.69
N GLU A 103 -9.12 6.78 -5.55
CA GLU A 103 -9.31 5.39 -5.92
C GLU A 103 -9.93 5.26 -7.32
N ILE A 104 -9.65 4.12 -7.95
CA ILE A 104 -10.25 3.71 -9.22
C ILE A 104 -10.55 2.22 -9.16
N ASN A 105 -11.67 1.81 -9.74
CA ASN A 105 -12.02 0.40 -9.84
C ASN A 105 -11.09 -0.34 -10.82
N ASP A 106 -11.04 -1.66 -10.67
CA ASP A 106 -10.11 -2.51 -11.41
C ASP A 106 -10.38 -2.47 -12.92
N ASP A 107 -11.64 -2.54 -13.36
CA ASP A 107 -11.99 -2.61 -14.79
C ASP A 107 -11.56 -1.36 -15.56
N ASP A 108 -11.83 -0.18 -14.99
CA ASP A 108 -11.38 1.09 -15.55
C ASP A 108 -9.85 1.14 -15.60
N PHE A 109 -9.17 0.74 -14.52
CA PHE A 109 -7.70 0.69 -14.46
C PHE A 109 -7.09 -0.26 -15.49
N VAL A 110 -7.73 -1.41 -15.72
CA VAL A 110 -7.29 -2.36 -16.75
C VAL A 110 -7.43 -1.75 -18.13
N ALA A 111 -8.55 -1.09 -18.45
CA ALA A 111 -8.75 -0.43 -19.74
C ALA A 111 -7.68 0.64 -20.00
N ILE A 112 -7.35 1.40 -18.96
CA ILE A 112 -6.29 2.41 -18.95
C ILE A 112 -4.92 1.82 -19.27
N LEU A 113 -4.52 0.77 -18.57
CA LEU A 113 -3.19 0.18 -18.75
C LEU A 113 -3.07 -0.48 -20.12
N LYS A 114 -4.14 -1.11 -20.60
CA LYS A 114 -4.20 -1.63 -21.97
C LYS A 114 -3.95 -0.53 -22.99
N GLU A 115 -4.55 0.64 -22.83
CA GLU A 115 -4.32 1.77 -23.73
C GLU A 115 -2.89 2.30 -23.65
N ILE A 116 -2.33 2.47 -22.45
CA ILE A 116 -0.93 2.87 -22.27
C ILE A 116 0.03 1.87 -22.93
N ASN A 117 -0.23 0.57 -22.74
CA ASN A 117 0.63 -0.50 -23.24
C ASN A 117 0.61 -0.68 -24.75
N LYS A 118 -0.42 -0.17 -25.46
CA LYS A 118 -0.46 -0.12 -26.94
C LYS A 118 0.63 0.77 -27.52
N SER A 119 1.14 1.74 -26.76
CA SER A 119 2.24 2.57 -27.22
C SER A 119 3.46 1.72 -27.56
N LEU A 120 4.04 1.98 -28.74
CA LEU A 120 5.32 1.39 -29.17
C LEU A 120 6.52 2.09 -28.53
N GLU A 121 6.31 3.26 -27.91
CA GLU A 121 7.36 3.98 -27.20
C GLU A 121 7.80 3.22 -25.96
N LYS A 122 9.08 3.36 -25.61
CA LYS A 122 9.60 2.82 -24.36
C LYS A 122 8.94 3.55 -23.19
N ILE A 123 8.42 2.79 -22.24
CA ILE A 123 7.84 3.32 -21.00
C ILE A 123 8.38 2.54 -19.80
N ARG A 124 8.30 3.14 -18.61
CA ARG A 124 8.65 2.49 -17.34
C ARG A 124 7.55 2.66 -16.29
N TYR A 125 7.23 1.57 -15.61
CA TYR A 125 6.32 1.57 -14.47
C TYR A 125 7.10 1.65 -13.15
N TYR A 126 6.61 2.48 -12.23
CA TYR A 126 7.02 2.52 -10.83
C TYR A 126 5.88 1.93 -10.01
N TYR A 127 6.04 0.67 -9.63
CA TYR A 127 5.03 -0.07 -8.89
C TYR A 127 5.25 0.11 -7.39
N VAL A 128 4.44 0.98 -6.78
CA VAL A 128 4.56 1.37 -5.38
C VAL A 128 3.84 0.37 -4.48
N VAL A 129 4.59 -0.19 -3.54
CA VAL A 129 4.10 -1.15 -2.54
C VAL A 129 4.39 -0.68 -1.12
N ASP A 130 3.45 -0.92 -0.21
CA ASP A 130 3.61 -0.62 1.21
C ASP A 130 4.31 -1.80 1.91
N ILE A 131 5.47 -1.57 2.52
CA ILE A 131 6.19 -2.64 3.22
C ILE A 131 5.42 -3.23 4.42
N PHE A 132 4.51 -2.47 5.03
CA PHE A 132 3.71 -2.95 6.18
C PHE A 132 2.49 -3.77 5.77
N ASP A 133 2.10 -3.68 4.51
CA ASP A 133 1.01 -4.43 3.92
C ASP A 133 1.45 -4.98 2.57
N LEU A 134 2.65 -5.57 2.52
CA LEU A 134 3.27 -6.03 1.27
C LEU A 134 2.36 -7.05 0.54
N PRO A 135 1.75 -8.03 1.23
CA PRO A 135 0.82 -8.95 0.57
C PRO A 135 -0.47 -8.29 0.08
N GLY A 136 -0.96 -7.26 0.77
CA GLY A 136 -2.15 -6.49 0.36
C GLY A 136 -1.83 -5.49 -0.76
N SER A 137 -0.58 -5.03 -0.85
CA SER A 137 -0.08 -4.13 -1.89
C SER A 137 0.28 -4.83 -3.20
N ARG A 138 0.51 -6.14 -3.14
CA ARG A 138 0.83 -6.98 -4.30
C ARG A 138 -0.45 -7.46 -5.01
N VAL A 139 -0.62 -6.98 -6.23
CA VAL A 139 -1.72 -7.26 -7.14
C VAL A 139 -1.20 -8.08 -8.34
N GLU A 140 -1.49 -9.37 -8.37
CA GLU A 140 -0.95 -10.31 -9.37
C GLU A 140 -1.40 -10.00 -10.81
N TRP A 141 -2.68 -9.66 -11.01
CA TRP A 141 -3.19 -9.31 -12.35
C TRP A 141 -2.54 -8.04 -12.90
N LEU A 142 -2.13 -7.12 -12.02
CA LEU A 142 -1.42 -5.91 -12.40
C LEU A 142 -0.02 -6.26 -12.90
N GLU A 143 0.68 -7.16 -12.20
CA GLU A 143 2.00 -7.64 -12.61
C GLU A 143 1.96 -8.26 -14.01
N GLN A 144 0.93 -9.05 -14.32
CA GLN A 144 0.74 -9.62 -15.65
C GLN A 144 0.59 -8.55 -16.74
N LEU A 145 -0.15 -7.46 -16.46
CA LEU A 145 -0.34 -6.37 -17.43
C LEU A 145 0.92 -5.55 -17.67
N ILE A 146 1.84 -5.46 -16.71
CA ILE A 146 3.05 -4.64 -16.82
C ILE A 146 4.32 -5.47 -17.10
N ALA A 147 4.21 -6.80 -17.13
CA ALA A 147 5.34 -7.74 -17.20
C ALA A 147 6.27 -7.54 -18.42
N GLU A 148 5.73 -7.07 -19.54
CA GLU A 148 6.50 -6.84 -20.78
C GLU A 148 7.20 -5.48 -20.83
N LYS A 149 6.94 -4.61 -19.85
CA LYS A 149 7.53 -3.27 -19.77
C LYS A 149 8.62 -3.25 -18.70
N GLU A 150 9.38 -2.16 -18.68
CA GLU A 150 10.37 -1.97 -17.62
C GLU A 150 9.67 -1.58 -16.32
N VAL A 151 10.00 -2.27 -15.22
CA VAL A 151 9.35 -2.06 -13.92
C VAL A 151 10.39 -1.81 -12.83
N VAL A 152 10.11 -0.81 -12.01
CA VAL A 152 10.78 -0.55 -10.74
C VAL A 152 9.78 -0.81 -9.62
N ILE A 153 10.08 -1.77 -8.75
CA ILE A 153 9.31 -2.01 -7.53
C ILE A 153 9.77 -0.99 -6.48
N VAL A 154 8.87 -0.07 -6.16
CA VAL A 154 9.09 1.02 -5.22
C VAL A 154 8.54 0.58 -3.87
N VAL A 155 9.42 0.07 -3.01
CA VAL A 155 9.07 -0.28 -1.64
C VAL A 155 9.00 1.02 -0.85
N ASN A 156 7.85 1.36 -0.28
CA ASN A 156 7.63 2.62 0.41
C ASN A 156 7.48 2.44 1.94
N LYS A 157 7.55 3.55 2.68
CA LYS A 157 7.37 3.68 4.13
C LYS A 157 8.48 3.06 4.99
N ILE A 158 9.67 2.85 4.43
CA ILE A 158 10.83 2.27 5.15
C ILE A 158 11.24 3.10 6.37
N ASP A 159 10.86 4.39 6.42
CA ASP A 159 11.10 5.25 7.57
C ASP A 159 10.38 4.83 8.84
N LEU A 160 9.34 3.98 8.71
CA LEU A 160 8.57 3.46 9.83
C LEU A 160 9.09 2.09 10.31
N ILE A 161 10.08 1.51 9.62
CA ILE A 161 10.76 0.27 10.06
C ILE A 161 11.80 0.63 11.12
N PRO A 162 11.98 -0.19 12.18
CA PRO A 162 13.00 0.07 13.18
C PRO A 162 14.39 0.22 12.55
N LYS A 163 15.13 1.26 12.98
CA LYS A 163 16.46 1.59 12.42
C LYS A 163 17.49 0.47 12.53
N SER A 164 17.29 -0.48 13.44
CA SER A 164 18.15 -1.66 13.63
C SER A 164 18.01 -2.69 12.51
N VAL A 165 16.93 -2.66 11.72
CA VAL A 165 16.71 -3.60 10.63
C VAL A 165 17.61 -3.22 9.46
N ASN A 166 18.42 -4.18 9.00
CA ASN A 166 19.32 -3.97 7.88
C ASN A 166 18.54 -3.83 6.56
N LYS A 167 18.78 -2.75 5.81
CA LYS A 167 18.16 -2.46 4.52
C LYS A 167 18.36 -3.58 3.47
N LEU A 168 19.52 -4.22 3.47
CA LEU A 168 19.80 -5.35 2.58
C LEU A 168 18.87 -6.54 2.85
N LYS A 169 18.56 -6.79 4.12
CA LYS A 169 17.58 -7.84 4.49
C LYS A 169 16.19 -7.51 3.98
N ILE A 170 15.78 -6.23 4.05
CA ILE A 170 14.49 -5.77 3.52
C ILE A 170 14.44 -6.00 1.99
N ILE A 171 15.48 -5.59 1.26
CA ILE A 171 15.54 -5.79 -0.20
C ILE A 171 15.50 -7.29 -0.54
N LYS A 172 16.31 -8.13 0.13
CA LYS A 172 16.32 -9.58 -0.08
C LYS A 172 14.95 -10.21 0.20
N TYR A 173 14.30 -9.79 1.28
CA TYR A 173 12.95 -10.23 1.63
C TYR A 173 11.94 -9.88 0.53
N VAL A 174 11.95 -8.63 0.04
CA VAL A 174 11.05 -8.20 -1.04
C VAL A 174 11.38 -8.91 -2.35
N LYS A 175 12.65 -9.06 -2.73
CA LYS A 175 13.08 -9.82 -3.92
C LYS A 175 12.55 -11.26 -3.87
N ASN A 176 12.68 -11.93 -2.73
CA ASN A 176 12.13 -13.28 -2.53
C ASN A 176 10.60 -13.32 -2.60
N PHE A 177 9.94 -12.30 -2.03
CA PHE A 177 8.48 -12.20 -2.07
C PHE A 177 7.91 -12.01 -3.49
N PHE A 178 8.69 -11.40 -4.39
CA PHE A 178 8.35 -11.22 -5.82
C PHE A 178 9.02 -12.26 -6.73
N ALA A 179 9.63 -13.32 -6.19
CA ALA A 179 10.39 -14.29 -6.99
C ALA A 179 9.53 -15.05 -8.02
N ASP A 180 8.24 -15.18 -7.75
CA ASP A 180 7.24 -15.79 -8.64
C ASP A 180 6.53 -14.78 -9.55
N SER A 181 6.94 -13.51 -9.53
CA SER A 181 6.35 -12.46 -10.35
C SER A 181 6.63 -12.68 -11.86
N PRO A 182 5.66 -12.41 -12.75
CA PRO A 182 5.90 -12.42 -14.19
C PRO A 182 6.78 -11.24 -14.66
N ILE A 183 7.04 -10.26 -13.81
CA ILE A 183 7.86 -9.08 -14.14
C ILE A 183 9.32 -9.51 -14.34
N LYS A 184 9.88 -9.20 -15.50
CA LYS A 184 11.26 -9.58 -15.84
C LYS A 184 12.25 -8.57 -15.24
N ASN A 185 13.19 -9.08 -14.44
CA ASN A 185 14.32 -8.33 -13.88
C ASN A 185 13.95 -6.94 -13.30
N PRO A 186 12.97 -6.84 -12.39
CA PRO A 186 12.59 -5.56 -11.82
C PRO A 186 13.75 -4.96 -11.02
N LYS A 187 13.91 -3.64 -11.10
CA LYS A 187 14.74 -2.89 -10.15
C LYS A 187 13.96 -2.70 -8.85
N TYR A 188 14.66 -2.73 -7.72
CA TYR A 188 14.06 -2.45 -6.41
C TYR A 188 14.61 -1.16 -5.85
N ILE A 189 13.73 -0.30 -5.33
CA ILE A 189 14.14 0.93 -4.63
C ILE A 189 13.38 1.07 -3.32
N LEU A 190 14.13 1.28 -2.24
CA LEU A 190 13.58 1.64 -0.94
C LEU A 190 13.25 3.13 -0.94
N THR A 191 12.07 3.53 -0.48
CA THR A 191 11.60 4.92 -0.54
C THR A 191 10.82 5.37 0.68
N SER A 192 10.90 6.65 1.01
CA SER A 192 10.09 7.27 2.06
C SER A 192 9.68 8.65 1.59
N SER A 193 8.43 9.01 1.84
CA SER A 193 7.95 10.39 1.58
C SER A 193 8.42 11.41 2.65
N VAL A 194 9.08 10.95 3.71
CA VAL A 194 9.48 11.77 4.86
C VAL A 194 11.01 11.96 4.92
N LYS A 195 11.77 10.92 4.59
CA LYS A 195 13.24 10.93 4.71
C LYS A 195 13.89 11.38 3.41
N LEU A 196 14.58 12.53 3.44
CA LEU A 196 15.14 13.20 2.26
C LEU A 196 16.05 12.32 1.40
N ASP A 197 16.94 11.54 1.99
CA ASP A 197 17.87 10.69 1.22
C ASP A 197 17.12 9.72 0.28
N TYR A 198 16.00 9.18 0.75
CA TYR A 198 15.14 8.29 -0.03
C TYR A 198 14.34 9.04 -1.10
N VAL A 199 13.88 10.26 -0.78
CA VAL A 199 13.23 11.14 -1.75
C VAL A 199 14.20 11.53 -2.87
N TYR A 200 15.44 11.88 -2.54
CA TYR A 200 16.47 12.23 -3.52
C TYR A 200 16.86 11.03 -4.39
N ALA A 201 16.96 9.83 -3.81
CA ALA A 201 17.20 8.62 -4.59
C ALA A 201 16.10 8.39 -5.64
N LEU A 202 14.83 8.50 -5.25
CA LEU A 202 13.70 8.40 -6.18
C LEU A 202 13.70 9.54 -7.21
N LEU A 203 13.96 10.77 -6.80
CA LEU A 203 14.01 11.92 -7.71
C LEU A 203 15.13 11.79 -8.75
N LYS A 204 16.31 11.31 -8.34
CA LYS A 204 17.44 11.02 -9.23
C LYS A 204 17.07 9.94 -10.24
N GLU A 205 16.43 8.87 -9.78
CA GLU A 205 15.91 7.79 -10.62
C GLU A 205 14.94 8.36 -11.68
N LEU A 206 13.89 9.07 -11.27
CA LEU A 206 12.87 9.66 -12.15
C LEU A 206 13.46 10.64 -13.19
N LYS A 207 14.50 11.38 -12.81
CA LYS A 207 15.21 12.32 -13.70
C LYS A 207 16.19 11.65 -14.66
N SER A 208 16.65 10.44 -14.36
CA SER A 208 17.62 9.74 -15.21
C SER A 208 16.99 9.15 -16.48
N ILE A 209 15.66 9.07 -16.52
CA ILE A 209 14.89 8.45 -17.59
C ILE A 209 14.51 9.50 -18.64
N SER A 210 14.63 9.18 -19.92
CA SER A 210 14.35 10.12 -21.02
C SER A 210 12.98 9.95 -21.67
N TYR A 211 12.22 8.94 -21.23
CA TYR A 211 10.93 8.55 -21.80
C TYR A 211 9.84 8.52 -20.72
N ASP A 212 8.61 8.25 -21.12
CA ASP A 212 7.44 8.38 -20.25
C ASP A 212 7.40 7.33 -19.13
N GLN A 213 6.96 7.78 -17.96
CA GLN A 213 7.00 7.02 -16.71
C GLN A 213 5.63 7.02 -16.03
N TYR A 214 5.23 5.90 -15.44
CA TYR A 214 3.91 5.74 -14.84
C TYR A 214 4.02 5.23 -13.42
N ILE A 215 3.43 5.94 -12.46
CA ILE A 215 3.40 5.53 -11.06
C ILE A 215 2.09 4.85 -10.78
N ILE A 216 2.15 3.59 -10.36
CA ILE A 216 1.00 2.70 -10.19
C ILE A 216 1.07 1.98 -8.84
N GLY A 217 -0.06 1.47 -8.38
CA GLY A 217 -0.16 0.69 -7.15
C GLY A 217 -1.47 0.93 -6.41
N ILE A 218 -1.71 0.18 -5.34
CA ILE A 218 -2.91 0.32 -4.53
C ILE A 218 -3.01 1.71 -3.89
N SER A 219 -4.22 2.12 -3.52
CA SER A 219 -4.45 3.33 -2.71
C SER A 219 -3.67 3.24 -1.39
N ASN A 220 -3.34 4.37 -0.77
CA ASN A 220 -2.60 4.49 0.49
C ASN A 220 -1.24 3.76 0.55
N ALA A 221 -0.72 3.24 -0.57
CA ALA A 221 0.68 2.80 -0.69
C ALA A 221 1.65 3.99 -0.57
N GLY A 222 1.14 5.22 -0.74
CA GLY A 222 1.88 6.47 -0.58
C GLY A 222 2.41 7.07 -1.87
N LYS A 223 1.79 6.74 -3.02
CA LYS A 223 2.13 7.26 -4.36
C LYS A 223 2.14 8.79 -4.39
N SER A 224 1.00 9.41 -4.07
CA SER A 224 0.87 10.86 -4.07
C SER A 224 1.77 11.53 -3.02
N SER A 225 2.03 10.88 -1.88
CA SER A 225 2.98 11.38 -0.87
C SER A 225 4.42 11.38 -1.35
N LEU A 226 4.87 10.30 -2.01
CA LEU A 226 6.20 10.22 -2.62
C LEU A 226 6.37 11.30 -3.68
N ILE A 227 5.37 11.48 -4.53
CA ILE A 227 5.45 12.47 -5.60
C ILE A 227 5.41 13.90 -5.07
N ASN A 228 4.55 14.19 -4.09
CA ASN A 228 4.55 15.49 -3.42
C ASN A 228 5.93 15.79 -2.80
N ALA A 229 6.59 14.79 -2.20
CA ALA A 229 7.93 14.94 -1.67
C ALA A 229 8.95 15.24 -2.78
N CYS A 230 8.94 14.48 -3.89
CA CYS A 230 9.81 14.74 -5.04
C CYS A 230 9.57 16.13 -5.68
N LEU A 231 8.32 16.55 -5.81
CA LEU A 231 7.94 17.88 -6.33
C LEU A 231 8.48 18.99 -5.44
N LYS A 232 8.30 18.86 -4.11
CA LYS A 232 8.80 19.81 -3.12
C LYS A 232 10.33 19.94 -3.20
N GLU A 233 11.03 18.81 -3.21
CA GLU A 233 12.50 18.78 -3.29
C GLU A 233 13.02 19.28 -4.64
N ASN A 234 12.22 19.18 -5.70
CA ASN A 234 12.55 19.73 -7.01
C ASN A 234 12.07 21.18 -7.21
N LEU A 235 11.48 21.82 -6.18
CA LEU A 235 10.87 23.16 -6.25
C LEU A 235 9.88 23.31 -7.41
N GLN A 236 9.09 22.26 -7.66
CA GLN A 236 8.12 22.19 -8.76
C GLN A 236 6.68 22.22 -8.26
N VAL A 237 5.83 22.84 -9.08
CA VAL A 237 4.38 22.88 -8.90
C VAL A 237 3.74 21.84 -9.83
N PRO A 238 2.87 20.95 -9.33
CA PRO A 238 2.14 20.03 -10.19
C PRO A 238 1.16 20.81 -11.10
N SER A 239 1.10 20.44 -12.38
CA SER A 239 0.10 20.96 -13.30
C SER A 239 -0.96 19.90 -13.59
N ILE A 240 -2.24 20.27 -13.46
CA ILE A 240 -3.34 19.42 -13.92
C ILE A 240 -3.38 19.58 -15.44
N VAL A 241 -3.20 18.49 -16.17
CA VAL A 241 -3.53 18.44 -17.59
C VAL A 241 -4.62 17.39 -17.79
N THR A 242 -5.77 17.84 -18.24
CA THR A 242 -6.81 16.95 -18.75
C THR A 242 -6.30 16.34 -20.06
N SER A 243 -6.10 15.03 -20.12
CA SER A 243 -5.72 14.41 -21.39
C SER A 243 -6.91 14.44 -22.34
N LYS A 244 -6.79 15.14 -23.47
CA LYS A 244 -7.80 15.26 -24.55
C LYS A 244 -8.02 13.95 -25.34
N TYR A 245 -7.51 12.80 -24.88
CA TYR A 245 -7.74 11.54 -25.57
C TYR A 245 -9.24 11.19 -25.49
N VAL A 246 -9.89 11.38 -26.63
CA VAL A 246 -11.30 11.06 -26.88
C VAL A 246 -11.51 9.60 -26.44
N ASN A 247 -12.43 9.39 -25.49
CA ASN A 247 -12.80 8.11 -24.86
C ASN A 247 -11.91 7.56 -23.72
N THR A 248 -10.93 8.30 -23.18
CA THR A 248 -10.32 7.93 -21.89
C THR A 248 -10.42 9.08 -20.89
N THR A 249 -11.49 9.09 -20.08
CA THR A 249 -11.66 10.01 -18.94
C THR A 249 -10.75 9.61 -17.79
N LEU A 250 -9.45 9.70 -18.03
CA LEU A 250 -8.45 9.40 -17.05
C LEU A 250 -7.72 10.66 -16.61
N ASP A 251 -7.90 10.99 -15.34
CA ASP A 251 -7.21 12.10 -14.69
C ASP A 251 -5.77 11.71 -14.38
N LYS A 252 -4.96 11.48 -15.42
CA LYS A 252 -3.49 11.36 -15.27
C LYS A 252 -2.96 12.74 -14.92
N ILE A 253 -2.17 12.85 -13.85
CA ILE A 253 -1.46 14.09 -13.57
C ILE A 253 -0.08 13.97 -14.18
N LYS A 254 0.19 14.81 -15.18
CA LYS A 254 1.47 14.88 -15.87
C LYS A 254 2.43 15.76 -15.07
N ILE A 255 3.60 15.24 -14.78
CA ILE A 255 4.63 15.90 -13.98
C ILE A 255 5.91 15.95 -14.78
N ASN A 256 6.47 17.15 -14.92
CA ASN A 256 7.64 17.38 -15.75
C ASN A 256 8.88 17.54 -14.86
N PHE A 257 9.51 16.43 -14.45
CA PHE A 257 10.78 16.52 -13.71
C PHE A 257 11.95 16.90 -14.62
N THR A 258 11.84 16.67 -15.93
CA THR A 258 12.81 17.10 -16.95
C THR A 258 12.09 17.73 -18.16
N ALA A 259 12.85 18.31 -19.09
CA ALA A 259 12.30 18.93 -20.31
C ALA A 259 11.88 17.91 -21.39
N LYS A 260 12.27 16.63 -21.25
CA LYS A 260 12.13 15.61 -22.30
C LYS A 260 11.15 14.50 -21.94
N ASN A 261 10.84 14.32 -20.66
CA ASN A 261 10.05 13.20 -20.17
C ASN A 261 8.86 13.67 -19.34
N TYR A 262 7.91 12.76 -19.14
CA TYR A 262 6.79 12.96 -18.26
C TYR A 262 6.65 11.81 -17.27
N VAL A 263 6.34 12.17 -16.02
CA VAL A 263 5.92 11.23 -14.99
C VAL A 263 4.42 11.40 -14.81
N PHE A 264 3.68 10.32 -15.02
CA PHE A 264 2.23 10.29 -14.86
C PHE A 264 1.87 9.64 -13.52
N ASP A 265 1.23 10.42 -12.65
CA ASP A 265 0.57 9.89 -11.46
C ASP A 265 -0.78 9.30 -11.88
N THR A 266 -1.05 8.06 -11.44
CA THR A 266 -2.31 7.36 -11.71
C THR A 266 -3.13 7.24 -10.42
N PRO A 267 -4.48 7.24 -10.51
CA PRO A 267 -5.32 6.90 -9.36
C PRO A 267 -4.92 5.53 -8.77
N GLY A 268 -5.03 5.38 -7.46
CA GLY A 268 -4.72 4.14 -6.76
C GLY A 268 -5.78 3.07 -6.94
N LEU A 269 -5.34 1.81 -7.02
CA LEU A 269 -6.27 0.67 -7.04
C LEU A 269 -6.96 0.48 -5.69
N VAL A 270 -8.23 0.11 -5.73
CA VAL A 270 -9.03 -0.21 -4.53
C VAL A 270 -8.42 -1.39 -3.77
N LYS A 271 -8.41 -1.30 -2.44
CA LYS A 271 -7.89 -2.36 -1.56
C LYS A 271 -8.91 -3.45 -1.25
N HIS A 272 -9.17 -4.31 -2.22
CA HIS A 272 -10.18 -5.37 -2.10
C HIS A 272 -10.00 -6.30 -0.89
N HIS A 273 -8.75 -6.65 -0.56
CA HIS A 273 -8.45 -7.67 0.45
C HIS A 273 -8.03 -7.12 1.83
N HIS A 274 -8.22 -5.82 2.06
CA HIS A 274 -7.77 -5.14 3.26
C HIS A 274 -8.88 -5.09 4.31
N ILE A 275 -8.56 -5.28 5.60
CA ILE A 275 -9.58 -5.36 6.65
C ILE A 275 -10.42 -4.08 6.82
N ALA A 276 -9.85 -2.92 6.47
CA ALA A 276 -10.55 -1.63 6.52
C ALA A 276 -11.85 -1.59 5.69
N THR A 277 -11.96 -2.45 4.66
CA THR A 277 -13.18 -2.58 3.85
C THR A 277 -14.39 -3.06 4.65
N ALA A 278 -14.16 -3.71 5.80
CA ALA A 278 -15.21 -4.12 6.73
C ALA A 278 -15.60 -3.02 7.74
N THR A 279 -15.03 -1.83 7.64
CA THR A 279 -15.13 -0.77 8.66
C THR A 279 -15.55 0.56 8.07
N ALA A 280 -16.10 1.44 8.91
CA ALA A 280 -16.36 2.82 8.51
C ALA A 280 -15.05 3.63 8.37
N PRO A 281 -14.99 4.64 7.48
CA PRO A 281 -13.79 5.46 7.23
C PRO A 281 -13.19 6.14 8.47
N ASN A 282 -14.02 6.46 9.47
CA ASN A 282 -13.55 7.06 10.72
C ASN A 282 -12.61 6.15 11.55
N TYR A 283 -12.53 4.85 11.23
CA TYR A 283 -11.56 3.93 11.84
C TYR A 283 -10.26 3.78 11.04
N TRP A 284 -10.09 4.49 9.92
CA TRP A 284 -8.95 4.24 9.03
C TRP A 284 -7.57 4.58 9.62
N ASP A 285 -7.51 5.49 10.58
CA ASP A 285 -6.29 5.83 11.31
C ASP A 285 -5.69 4.63 12.08
N PHE A 286 -6.51 3.62 12.41
CA PHE A 286 -6.04 2.39 13.04
C PHE A 286 -5.27 1.46 12.08
N PHE A 287 -5.45 1.60 10.77
CA PHE A 287 -4.84 0.73 9.75
C PHE A 287 -3.63 1.37 9.08
N PHE A 288 -3.73 2.67 8.80
CA PHE A 288 -2.69 3.36 8.03
C PHE A 288 -1.65 3.99 8.94
N PHE A 289 -0.43 3.45 8.87
CA PHE A 289 0.68 3.89 9.69
C PHE A 289 1.09 5.34 9.36
N GLN A 290 1.00 6.21 10.37
CA GLN A 290 1.51 7.58 10.32
C GLN A 290 2.80 7.77 11.12
N LYS A 291 3.15 6.77 11.96
CA LYS A 291 4.30 6.78 12.86
C LYS A 291 4.96 5.40 12.84
N GLU A 292 6.18 5.32 13.36
CA GLU A 292 6.96 4.09 13.47
C GLU A 292 6.12 2.93 14.03
N ILE A 293 6.31 1.74 13.47
CA ILE A 293 5.57 0.54 13.88
C ILE A 293 5.84 0.22 15.34
N LYS A 294 4.81 -0.23 16.06
CA LYS A 294 4.95 -0.68 17.44
C LYS A 294 5.05 -2.19 17.49
N GLN A 295 6.14 -2.70 18.07
CA GLN A 295 6.24 -4.09 18.48
C GLN A 295 5.61 -4.27 19.87
N ILE A 296 4.66 -5.20 20.00
CA ILE A 296 4.07 -5.61 21.28
C ILE A 296 4.25 -7.11 21.42
N THR A 297 4.92 -7.54 22.49
CA THR A 297 5.18 -8.97 22.73
C THR A 297 4.16 -9.54 23.70
N TYR A 298 3.49 -10.63 23.31
CA TYR A 298 2.69 -11.45 24.21
C TYR A 298 3.32 -12.83 24.35
N GLN A 299 3.54 -13.24 25.59
CA GLN A 299 3.89 -14.62 25.92
C GLN A 299 2.59 -15.42 26.16
N LEU A 300 2.27 -16.32 25.22
CA LEU A 300 1.02 -17.07 25.19
C LEU A 300 1.21 -18.54 25.54
N HIS A 301 0.24 -19.06 26.27
CA HIS A 301 -0.04 -20.49 26.35
C HIS A 301 -0.94 -20.90 25.19
N PRO A 302 -0.95 -22.19 24.80
CA PRO A 302 -2.01 -22.73 23.96
C PRO A 302 -3.39 -22.39 24.52
N MET A 303 -4.39 -22.31 23.64
CA MET A 303 -5.77 -21.89 23.95
C MET A 303 -5.90 -20.44 24.42
N GLN A 304 -5.08 -19.53 23.87
CA GLN A 304 -5.19 -18.10 24.11
C GLN A 304 -5.25 -17.29 22.82
N SER A 305 -5.99 -16.19 22.89
CA SER A 305 -6.24 -15.31 21.76
C SER A 305 -5.86 -13.87 22.05
N ILE A 306 -5.38 -13.16 21.02
CA ILE A 306 -5.13 -11.72 21.02
C ILE A 306 -6.07 -11.06 20.01
N PHE A 307 -6.91 -10.17 20.50
CA PHE A 307 -7.86 -9.37 19.72
C PHE A 307 -7.22 -8.10 19.21
N TYR A 308 -7.54 -7.75 17.97
CA TYR A 308 -7.30 -6.46 17.33
C TYR A 308 -8.60 -5.67 17.37
N GLY A 309 -8.82 -4.90 18.43
CA GLY A 309 -10.11 -4.27 18.70
C GLY A 309 -11.28 -5.26 18.52
N GLY A 310 -12.31 -4.82 17.79
CA GLY A 310 -13.48 -5.62 17.40
C GLY A 310 -13.41 -6.11 15.95
N LEU A 311 -12.20 -6.24 15.40
CA LEU A 311 -11.98 -6.53 13.98
C LEU A 311 -11.52 -7.95 13.71
N ALA A 312 -10.57 -8.45 14.48
CA ALA A 312 -9.97 -9.76 14.23
C ALA A 312 -9.36 -10.30 15.52
N TRP A 313 -9.05 -11.59 15.55
CA TRP A 313 -8.22 -12.14 16.62
C TRP A 313 -7.32 -13.26 16.12
N PHE A 314 -6.11 -13.26 16.65
CA PHE A 314 -5.15 -14.35 16.54
C PHE A 314 -5.38 -15.34 17.69
N THR A 315 -5.25 -16.63 17.45
CA THR A 315 -5.33 -17.67 18.47
C THR A 315 -4.16 -18.63 18.34
N PHE A 316 -3.43 -18.84 19.44
CA PHE A 316 -2.50 -19.95 19.58
C PHE A 316 -3.31 -21.19 19.98
N LYS A 317 -3.59 -22.09 19.05
CA LYS A 317 -4.50 -23.21 19.26
C LYS A 317 -3.84 -24.31 20.08
N THR A 318 -2.83 -24.96 19.50
CA THR A 318 -2.20 -26.14 20.10
C THR A 318 -0.68 -26.09 19.94
N SER A 319 -0.01 -26.82 20.82
CA SER A 319 1.42 -27.04 20.81
C SER A 319 1.72 -28.32 21.57
N ASN A 320 2.71 -29.08 21.11
CA ASN A 320 3.24 -30.28 21.77
C ASN A 320 4.54 -29.99 22.55
N GLN A 321 5.09 -28.77 22.50
CA GLN A 321 6.32 -28.45 23.21
C GLN A 321 6.08 -28.36 24.70
N LEU A 322 6.87 -29.12 25.45
CA LEU A 322 6.93 -29.07 26.90
C LEU A 322 8.15 -28.25 27.35
N ASP A 323 7.99 -27.56 28.48
CA ASP A 323 9.06 -26.88 29.18
C ASP A 323 9.94 -27.94 29.87
N PRO A 324 11.25 -28.01 29.55
CA PRO A 324 12.16 -29.00 30.11
C PRO A 324 12.24 -29.00 31.65
N GLN A 325 11.93 -27.87 32.29
CA GLN A 325 12.09 -27.73 33.74
C GLN A 325 10.90 -28.24 34.54
N ASN A 326 9.68 -28.16 33.99
CA ASN A 326 8.45 -28.43 34.74
C ASN A 326 7.44 -29.33 34.00
N ASN A 327 7.80 -29.81 32.81
CA ASN A 327 7.00 -30.71 31.97
C ASN A 327 5.58 -30.19 31.64
N LYS A 328 5.35 -28.87 31.71
CA LYS A 328 4.11 -28.22 31.26
C LYS A 328 4.27 -27.71 29.84
N LEU A 329 3.14 -27.40 29.19
CA LEU A 329 3.16 -26.77 27.87
C LEU A 329 4.00 -25.48 27.89
N LYS A 330 4.99 -25.43 27.01
CA LYS A 330 5.90 -24.31 26.88
C LYS A 330 5.16 -23.11 26.31
N LYS A 331 5.38 -21.96 26.91
CA LYS A 331 4.86 -20.68 26.40
C LYS A 331 5.66 -20.25 25.18
N THR A 332 4.99 -19.62 24.22
CA THR A 332 5.61 -19.05 23.02
C THR A 332 5.46 -17.53 23.03
N ASN A 333 6.54 -16.85 22.63
CA ASN A 333 6.51 -15.40 22.40
C ASN A 333 5.96 -15.12 21.01
N PHE A 334 4.96 -14.25 20.94
CA PHE A 334 4.42 -13.71 19.70
C PHE A 334 4.65 -12.21 19.70
N HIS A 335 5.32 -11.72 18.66
CA HIS A 335 5.67 -10.31 18.50
C HIS A 335 4.74 -9.67 17.48
N PHE A 336 3.81 -8.85 17.96
CA PHE A 336 2.83 -8.15 17.16
C PHE A 336 3.41 -6.83 16.67
N TYR A 337 3.58 -6.69 15.36
CA TYR A 337 3.99 -5.47 14.70
C TYR A 337 2.76 -4.78 14.14
N VAL A 338 2.29 -3.75 14.85
CA VAL A 338 0.97 -3.14 14.61
C VAL A 338 1.04 -1.62 14.65
N ASN A 339 0.04 -0.96 14.09
CA ASN A 339 -0.13 0.49 14.27
C ASN A 339 -0.26 0.79 15.78
N LYS A 340 0.48 1.79 16.28
CA LYS A 340 0.49 2.16 17.70
C LYS A 340 -0.90 2.43 18.28
N GLN A 341 -1.85 2.89 17.45
CA GLN A 341 -3.22 3.16 17.87
C GLN A 341 -4.06 1.88 18.01
N MET A 342 -3.66 0.77 17.37
CA MET A 342 -4.39 -0.49 17.41
C MET A 342 -4.37 -1.10 18.82
N PRO A 343 -5.52 -1.20 19.50
CA PRO A 343 -5.57 -1.83 20.81
C PRO A 343 -5.54 -3.35 20.68
N LEU A 344 -4.68 -3.97 21.49
CA LEU A 344 -4.56 -5.41 21.60
C LEU A 344 -5.10 -5.90 22.95
N HIS A 345 -5.92 -6.95 22.94
CA HIS A 345 -6.51 -7.51 24.14
C HIS A 345 -6.41 -9.04 24.19
N ARG A 346 -5.97 -9.59 25.33
CA ARG A 346 -5.81 -11.04 25.53
C ARG A 346 -7.06 -11.68 26.15
N THR A 347 -7.47 -12.83 25.63
CA THR A 347 -8.52 -13.66 26.23
C THR A 347 -8.20 -15.16 26.07
N LYS A 348 -9.00 -16.02 26.71
CA LYS A 348 -8.96 -17.47 26.47
C LYS A 348 -9.66 -17.80 25.15
N ALA A 349 -9.14 -18.77 24.40
CA ALA A 349 -9.68 -19.16 23.09
C ALA A 349 -11.16 -19.56 23.15
N ASP A 350 -11.55 -20.37 24.14
CA ASP A 350 -12.95 -20.81 24.31
C ASP A 350 -13.92 -19.66 24.61
N ASN A 351 -13.40 -18.55 25.13
CA ASN A 351 -14.18 -17.35 25.42
C ASN A 351 -14.10 -16.30 24.30
N ALA A 352 -13.34 -16.51 23.23
CA ALA A 352 -13.09 -15.49 22.21
C ALA A 352 -14.39 -14.99 21.57
N TYR A 353 -15.24 -15.90 21.09
CA TYR A 353 -16.54 -15.53 20.48
C TYR A 353 -17.50 -14.86 21.47
N ASN A 354 -17.57 -15.35 22.70
CA ASN A 354 -18.42 -14.77 23.74
C ASN A 354 -17.92 -13.37 24.15
N TYR A 355 -16.60 -13.20 24.26
CA TYR A 355 -15.96 -11.92 24.51
C TYR A 355 -16.28 -10.92 23.41
N TYR A 356 -16.14 -11.31 22.14
CA TYR A 356 -16.53 -10.46 21.00
C TYR A 356 -17.99 -10.05 21.07
N LYS A 357 -18.92 -11.02 21.20
CA LYS A 357 -20.37 -10.75 21.22
C LYS A 357 -20.76 -9.79 22.35
N LYS A 358 -20.23 -9.98 23.57
CA LYS A 358 -20.56 -9.15 24.73
C LYS A 358 -19.98 -7.73 24.64
N ASN A 359 -18.77 -7.58 24.08
CA ASN A 359 -18.03 -6.32 24.08
C ASN A 359 -18.02 -5.60 22.73
N ARG A 360 -18.80 -6.08 21.75
CA ARG A 360 -18.77 -5.60 20.36
C ARG A 360 -18.92 -4.08 20.21
N VAL A 361 -19.64 -3.45 21.13
CA VAL A 361 -19.86 -2.00 21.12
C VAL A 361 -18.65 -1.24 21.66
N SER A 362 -17.96 -1.76 22.68
CA SER A 362 -16.83 -1.12 23.36
C SER A 362 -15.48 -1.42 22.71
N LEU A 363 -15.39 -2.51 21.92
CA LEU A 363 -14.21 -2.83 21.14
C LEU A 363 -14.07 -1.84 19.98
N VAL A 364 -13.07 -0.97 20.05
CA VAL A 364 -12.72 0.00 19.00
C VAL A 364 -11.33 -0.34 18.48
N PRO A 365 -11.06 -0.30 17.16
CA PRO A 365 -12.01 -0.15 16.05
C PRO A 365 -12.95 -1.36 15.91
N ARG A 366 -14.07 -1.21 15.20
CA ARG A 366 -15.05 -2.28 14.97
C ARG A 366 -15.52 -2.36 13.53
N VAL A 367 -16.01 -3.53 13.16
CA VAL A 367 -16.69 -3.78 11.89
C VAL A 367 -17.98 -2.95 11.80
N GLY A 368 -18.32 -2.51 10.59
CA GLY A 368 -19.47 -1.65 10.33
C GLY A 368 -20.81 -2.36 10.54
N ASP A 369 -20.93 -3.60 10.07
CA ASP A 369 -22.16 -4.39 10.17
C ASP A 369 -22.31 -5.07 11.54
N VAL A 370 -23.49 -4.95 12.14
CA VAL A 370 -23.88 -5.62 13.39
C VAL A 370 -24.06 -7.14 13.20
N ASN A 371 -24.35 -7.60 12.00
CA ASN A 371 -24.47 -9.04 11.70
C ASN A 371 -23.24 -9.63 11.00
N GLN A 372 -22.12 -8.90 11.01
CA GLN A 372 -20.87 -9.31 10.41
C GLN A 372 -20.47 -10.73 10.84
N LYS A 373 -20.33 -11.61 9.85
CA LYS A 373 -19.81 -12.97 10.03
C LYS A 373 -18.29 -12.97 9.96
N PHE A 374 -17.68 -13.96 10.59
CA PHE A 374 -16.24 -14.15 10.65
C PHE A 374 -15.87 -15.51 10.06
N THR A 375 -14.68 -15.58 9.49
CA THR A 375 -14.05 -16.82 9.03
C THR A 375 -12.72 -17.01 9.74
N THR A 376 -12.36 -18.26 10.01
CA THR A 376 -11.10 -18.63 10.68
C THR A 376 -10.19 -19.32 9.67
N ILE A 377 -8.95 -18.83 9.59
CA ILE A 377 -7.90 -19.36 8.73
C ILE A 377 -6.90 -20.05 9.64
N ASP A 378 -6.65 -21.33 9.38
CA ASP A 378 -5.80 -22.19 10.18
C ASP A 378 -4.43 -22.40 9.54
N PHE A 379 -3.40 -22.40 10.39
CA PHE A 379 -2.02 -22.67 10.01
C PHE A 379 -1.45 -23.76 10.92
N GLU A 380 -0.87 -24.77 10.31
CA GLU A 380 -0.20 -25.88 10.99
C GLU A 380 1.27 -25.89 10.57
N PHE A 381 2.16 -26.13 11.53
CA PHE A 381 3.59 -26.13 11.28
C PHE A 381 4.20 -27.49 11.64
N ASP A 382 5.01 -28.01 10.73
CA ASP A 382 5.73 -29.28 10.84
C ASP A 382 7.25 -29.08 11.05
N LYS A 383 7.71 -27.83 10.99
CA LYS A 383 9.13 -27.44 11.08
C LYS A 383 9.32 -26.28 12.04
N SER A 384 10.59 -25.99 12.34
CA SER A 384 11.00 -24.89 13.19
C SER A 384 11.63 -23.78 12.34
N ASP A 385 10.84 -22.79 12.00
CA ASP A 385 11.21 -21.63 11.19
C ASP A 385 10.83 -20.33 11.90
N ASN A 386 11.44 -19.22 11.51
CA ASN A 386 10.97 -17.90 11.96
C ASN A 386 10.05 -17.34 10.88
N VAL A 387 8.81 -17.04 11.25
CA VAL A 387 7.75 -16.65 10.30
C VAL A 387 7.09 -15.35 10.69
N ASP A 388 6.58 -14.64 9.69
CA ASP A 388 5.69 -13.51 9.83
C ASP A 388 4.30 -13.87 9.29
N LEU A 389 3.30 -13.84 10.18
CA LEU A 389 1.91 -14.00 9.82
C LEU A 389 1.27 -12.63 9.55
N HIS A 390 1.15 -12.27 8.28
CA HIS A 390 0.60 -11.00 7.82
C HIS A 390 -0.92 -11.03 7.77
N ILE A 391 -1.54 -9.96 8.23
CA ILE A 391 -2.98 -9.73 8.13
C ILE A 391 -3.18 -8.35 7.49
N SER A 392 -3.74 -8.31 6.28
CA SER A 392 -3.79 -7.07 5.51
C SER A 392 -4.56 -5.97 6.25
N GLY A 393 -3.84 -4.89 6.54
CA GLY A 393 -4.30 -3.73 7.32
C GLY A 393 -4.08 -3.79 8.84
N LEU A 394 -3.62 -4.90 9.42
CA LEU A 394 -3.31 -5.02 10.85
C LEU A 394 -1.81 -5.17 11.15
N GLY A 395 -0.98 -5.29 10.11
CA GLY A 395 0.45 -5.59 10.23
C GLY A 395 0.72 -7.10 10.25
N TRP A 396 1.69 -7.54 11.06
CA TRP A 396 2.07 -8.96 11.13
C TRP A 396 2.41 -9.42 12.55
N ILE A 397 2.45 -10.73 12.71
CA ILE A 397 2.84 -11.41 13.95
C ILE A 397 4.08 -12.24 13.64
N ASN A 398 5.20 -11.90 14.27
CA ASN A 398 6.43 -12.67 14.18
C ASN A 398 6.50 -13.70 15.31
N PHE A 399 6.86 -14.94 14.97
CA PHE A 399 7.09 -16.00 15.95
C PHE A 399 7.92 -17.14 15.35
N LYS A 400 8.55 -17.91 16.23
CA LYS A 400 9.24 -19.14 15.86
C LYS A 400 8.26 -20.31 15.89
N THR A 401 8.13 -21.01 14.78
CA THR A 401 7.29 -22.20 14.64
C THR A 401 8.01 -23.43 15.21
N HIS A 402 7.27 -24.52 15.38
CA HIS A 402 7.82 -25.83 15.70
C HIS A 402 6.87 -26.94 15.25
N PRO A 403 7.35 -28.19 15.09
CA PRO A 403 6.50 -29.30 14.67
C PRO A 403 5.33 -29.52 15.63
N GLY A 404 4.11 -29.51 15.11
CA GLY A 404 2.88 -29.66 15.89
C GLY A 404 2.34 -28.36 16.50
N MET A 405 2.91 -27.20 16.15
CA MET A 405 2.29 -25.91 16.44
C MET A 405 1.09 -25.67 15.53
N GLN A 406 -0.04 -25.26 16.09
CA GLN A 406 -1.18 -24.75 15.34
C GLN A 406 -1.58 -23.35 15.80
N VAL A 407 -1.82 -22.46 14.86
CA VAL A 407 -2.34 -21.11 15.10
C VAL A 407 -3.48 -20.83 14.14
N SER A 408 -4.30 -19.83 14.48
CA SER A 408 -5.37 -19.40 13.59
C SER A 408 -5.60 -17.91 13.67
N VAL A 409 -6.08 -17.33 12.57
CA VAL A 409 -6.52 -15.94 12.52
C VAL A 409 -8.00 -15.92 12.14
N THR A 410 -8.80 -15.23 12.93
CA THR A 410 -10.22 -15.00 12.63
C THR A 410 -10.45 -13.57 12.20
N VAL A 411 -11.03 -13.39 11.02
CA VAL A 411 -11.24 -12.10 10.32
C VAL A 411 -12.68 -12.01 9.78
N PRO A 412 -13.20 -10.80 9.53
CA PRO A 412 -14.54 -10.64 8.96
C PRO A 412 -14.59 -11.19 7.54
N ILE A 413 -15.74 -11.77 7.18
CA ILE A 413 -16.05 -12.13 5.79
C ILE A 413 -16.39 -10.86 5.03
N THR A 414 -15.55 -10.49 4.07
CA THR A 414 -15.76 -9.37 3.14
C THR A 414 -15.98 -9.91 1.73
N THR A 415 -16.49 -9.07 0.81
CA THR A 415 -16.83 -9.45 -0.57
C THR A 415 -15.66 -10.13 -1.31
N LYS A 416 -14.42 -9.70 -1.05
CA LYS A 416 -13.21 -10.23 -1.67
C LYS A 416 -12.33 -11.02 -0.68
N GLY A 417 -12.73 -11.10 0.59
CA GLY A 417 -12.00 -11.75 1.67
C GLY A 417 -10.78 -10.94 2.15
N VAL A 418 -10.48 -11.02 3.45
CA VAL A 418 -9.27 -10.38 4.02
C VAL A 418 -8.05 -11.27 3.76
N LYS A 419 -6.99 -10.71 3.17
CA LYS A 419 -5.76 -11.46 2.89
C LYS A 419 -4.99 -11.70 4.19
N VAL A 420 -4.80 -12.98 4.51
CA VAL A 420 -3.95 -13.46 5.62
C VAL A 420 -2.95 -14.46 5.04
N ILE A 421 -1.67 -14.23 5.26
CA ILE A 421 -0.60 -15.04 4.67
C ILE A 421 0.54 -15.23 5.66
N CYS A 422 1.10 -16.44 5.70
CA CYS A 422 2.31 -16.74 6.45
C CYS A 422 3.51 -16.69 5.50
N LEU A 423 4.50 -15.87 5.84
CA LEU A 423 5.74 -15.69 5.08
C LEU A 423 6.95 -15.98 5.97
N PRO A 424 8.14 -16.24 5.41
CA PRO A 424 9.39 -16.18 6.17
C PRO A 424 9.53 -14.84 6.90
N ALA A 425 10.18 -14.82 8.06
CA ALA A 425 10.34 -13.58 8.81
C ALA A 425 11.22 -12.54 8.08
N MET A 426 10.76 -11.29 8.04
CA MET A 426 11.53 -10.14 7.54
C MET A 426 12.55 -9.64 8.58
N ILE A 427 12.19 -9.67 9.87
CA ILE A 427 12.97 -9.13 11.01
C ILE A 427 13.66 -10.23 11.81
#